data_AF-A0A7J2KEL5-F1
#
_entry.id   AF-A0A7J2KEL5-F1
#
_cell.length_a   1.000
_cell.length_b   1.000
_cell.length_c   1.000
_cell.angle_alpha   90.00
_cell.angle_beta   90.00
_cell.angle_gamma   90.00
#
_symmetry.space_group_name_H-M   'P 1'
#
loop_
_entity.id
_entity.type
_entity.pdbx_description
1 polymer ?
#
loop_
_entity_poly.entity_id
_entity_poly.type
_entity_poly.pdbx_seq_one_letter_code
_entity_poly.pdbx_strand_id
1 'polypeptide(L)'
;MKIPGYIREKLNIDFKFEDIPSEYFYKTCEYLEEYDKAIQVMYSPEWELRELKGIRKMFKIIVESKCKVFYGSDAHSPINLAYNLKYTEEILYKLGLKPDRIWNPILE
;
A
#
# COMPACT_ATOMS: atom_id res chain seq x y z
N MET A 1 -3.69 -6.50 -10.72
CA MET A 1 -3.19 -5.59 -11.78
C MET A 1 -1.75 -5.99 -12.14
N LYS A 2 -1.54 -6.70 -13.25
CA LYS A 2 -0.18 -7.03 -13.72
C LYS A 2 0.42 -5.73 -14.27
N ILE A 3 1.51 -5.22 -13.69
CA ILE A 3 2.48 -4.50 -14.54
C ILE A 3 2.75 -5.49 -15.69
N PRO A 4 2.41 -5.18 -16.95
CA PRO A 4 2.34 -6.21 -17.97
C PRO A 4 3.69 -6.91 -18.03
N GLY A 5 3.75 -8.20 -17.70
CA GLY A 5 5.00 -8.98 -17.70
C GLY A 5 5.80 -8.78 -18.97
N TYR A 6 5.09 -8.52 -20.08
CA TYR A 6 5.59 -8.09 -21.36
C TYR A 6 6.61 -6.93 -21.34
N ILE A 7 6.38 -5.87 -20.56
CA ILE A 7 7.30 -4.71 -20.49
C ILE A 7 8.54 -5.08 -19.68
N ARG A 8 8.37 -5.79 -18.56
CA ARG A 8 9.49 -6.24 -17.72
C ARG A 8 10.43 -7.18 -18.48
N GLU A 9 9.87 -8.14 -19.22
CA GLU A 9 10.62 -9.09 -20.06
C GLU A 9 11.34 -8.39 -21.22
N LYS A 10 10.69 -7.44 -21.90
CA LYS A 10 11.32 -6.71 -23.03
C LYS A 10 12.38 -5.71 -22.61
N LEU A 11 12.21 -5.05 -21.47
CA LEU A 11 13.12 -4.02 -20.99
C LEU A 11 14.16 -4.55 -20.00
N ASN A 12 14.16 -5.87 -19.73
CA ASN A 12 15.02 -6.51 -18.73
C ASN A 12 15.00 -5.78 -17.37
N ILE A 13 13.81 -5.34 -16.94
CA ILE A 13 13.63 -4.61 -15.69
C ILE A 13 13.46 -5.64 -14.57
N ASP A 14 14.58 -6.05 -13.98
CA ASP A 14 14.62 -6.77 -12.70
C ASP A 14 14.66 -5.76 -11.56
N PHE A 15 13.48 -5.29 -11.16
CA PHE A 15 13.34 -4.25 -10.14
C PHE A 15 12.29 -4.64 -9.10
N LYS A 16 12.69 -4.60 -7.82
CA LYS A 16 11.87 -4.95 -6.67
C LYS A 16 11.35 -3.69 -5.98
N PHE A 17 10.32 -3.85 -5.16
CA PHE A 17 9.79 -2.73 -4.37
C PHE A 17 10.82 -2.15 -3.39
N GLU A 18 11.72 -2.99 -2.85
CA GLU A 18 12.82 -2.55 -1.98
C GLU A 18 13.78 -1.54 -2.66
N ASP A 19 13.93 -1.65 -3.98
CA ASP A 19 14.83 -0.82 -4.79
C ASP A 19 14.27 0.59 -5.06
N ILE A 20 12.96 0.82 -4.83
CA ILE A 20 12.35 2.14 -4.98
C ILE A 20 12.89 3.09 -3.91
N PRO A 21 13.47 4.24 -4.30
CA PRO A 21 13.89 5.28 -3.36
C PRO A 21 12.75 5.72 -2.44
N SER A 22 13.03 5.84 -1.14
CA SER A 22 12.02 6.23 -0.15
C SER A 22 11.40 7.60 -0.44
N GLU A 23 12.16 8.51 -1.04
CA GLU A 23 11.72 9.87 -1.41
C GLU A 23 10.47 9.87 -2.28
N TYR A 24 10.30 8.89 -3.17
CA TYR A 24 9.12 8.81 -4.03
C TYR A 24 7.87 8.46 -3.23
N PHE A 25 7.99 7.65 -2.17
CA PHE A 25 6.87 7.34 -1.29
C PHE A 25 6.50 8.53 -0.41
N TYR A 26 7.49 9.24 0.16
CA TYR A 26 7.20 10.47 0.92
C TYR A 26 6.52 11.52 0.06
N LYS A 27 7.05 11.77 -1.16
CA LYS A 27 6.44 12.72 -2.10
C LYS A 27 5.03 12.32 -2.53
N THR A 28 4.77 11.02 -2.67
CA THR A 28 3.40 10.52 -2.90
C THR A 28 2.49 10.87 -1.72
N CYS A 29 2.94 10.68 -0.48
CA CYS A 29 2.16 11.03 0.71
C CYS A 29 1.91 12.54 0.81
N GLU A 30 2.90 13.38 0.49
CA GLU A 30 2.75 14.84 0.42
C GLU A 30 1.66 15.26 -0.57
N TYR A 31 1.66 14.70 -1.78
CA TYR A 31 0.60 14.99 -2.75
C TYR A 31 -0.77 14.51 -2.29
N LEU A 32 -0.87 13.32 -1.68
CA LEU A 32 -2.15 12.84 -1.16
C LEU A 32 -2.69 13.76 -0.07
N GLU A 33 -1.83 14.30 0.80
CA GLU A 33 -2.21 15.31 1.79
C GLU A 33 -2.67 16.62 1.14
N GLU A 34 -1.95 17.13 0.12
CA GLU A 34 -2.29 18.36 -0.61
C GLU A 34 -3.69 18.29 -1.25
N TYR A 35 -4.05 17.12 -1.81
CA TYR A 35 -5.31 16.93 -2.53
C TYR A 35 -6.42 16.26 -1.69
N ASP A 36 -6.23 16.15 -0.38
CA ASP A 36 -7.13 15.45 0.56
C ASP A 36 -7.56 14.06 0.04
N LYS A 37 -6.56 13.25 -0.31
CA LYS A 37 -6.73 11.88 -0.78
C LYS A 37 -6.14 10.90 0.22
N ALA A 38 -6.71 9.70 0.22
CA ALA A 38 -6.21 8.57 0.99
C ALA A 38 -5.38 7.63 0.11
N ILE A 39 -4.35 7.02 0.70
CA ILE A 39 -3.65 5.90 0.07
C ILE A 39 -4.41 4.60 0.32
N GLN A 40 -4.69 3.86 -0.74
CA GLN A 40 -5.25 2.52 -0.60
C GLN A 40 -4.16 1.56 -0.09
N VAL A 41 -4.47 0.83 0.96
CA VAL A 41 -3.61 -0.23 1.49
C VAL A 41 -4.34 -1.58 1.48
N MET A 42 -3.56 -2.60 1.14
CA MET A 42 -3.88 -4.01 1.28
C MET A 42 -2.55 -4.71 1.53
N TYR A 43 -2.54 -5.75 2.38
CA TYR A 43 -1.32 -6.49 2.65
C TYR A 43 -1.58 -7.99 2.72
N SER A 44 -0.74 -8.75 2.03
CA SER A 44 -0.58 -10.18 2.26
C SER A 44 0.88 -10.46 2.60
N PRO A 45 1.18 -11.25 3.66
CA PRO A 45 2.56 -11.58 4.01
C PRO A 45 3.26 -12.38 2.90
N GLU A 46 2.50 -13.10 2.07
CA GLU A 46 3.03 -13.87 0.95
C GLU A 46 3.65 -12.98 -0.14
N TRP A 47 3.26 -11.71 -0.22
CA TRP A 47 3.79 -10.78 -1.21
C TRP A 47 5.25 -10.42 -0.97
N GLU A 48 5.70 -10.44 0.29
CA GLU A 48 7.10 -10.24 0.67
C GLU A 48 8.00 -11.41 0.23
N LEU A 49 7.41 -12.59 0.02
CA LEU A 49 8.13 -13.80 -0.41
C LEU A 49 8.32 -13.85 -1.93
N ARG A 50 7.71 -12.92 -2.69
CA ARG A 50 7.65 -12.97 -4.16
C ARG A 50 7.87 -11.58 -4.78
N GLU A 51 6.85 -11.04 -5.43
CA GLU A 51 6.94 -9.93 -6.39
C GLU A 51 6.96 -8.53 -5.75
N LEU A 52 6.54 -8.42 -4.49
CA LEU A 52 6.45 -7.14 -3.78
C LEU A 52 7.35 -7.12 -2.54
N LYS A 53 8.46 -7.86 -2.59
CA LYS A 53 9.49 -7.82 -1.56
C LYS A 53 9.91 -6.37 -1.30
N GLY A 54 9.79 -5.94 -0.04
CA GLY A 54 10.04 -4.58 0.41
C GLY A 54 8.78 -3.74 0.64
N ILE A 55 7.56 -4.25 0.40
CA ILE A 55 6.34 -3.45 0.58
C ILE A 55 6.15 -2.97 2.04
N ARG A 56 6.67 -3.68 3.04
CA ARG A 56 6.72 -3.21 4.43
C ARG A 56 7.48 -1.89 4.62
N LYS A 57 8.45 -1.58 3.75
CA LYS A 57 9.15 -0.28 3.74
C LYS A 57 8.15 0.85 3.47
N MET A 58 7.25 0.66 2.51
CA MET A 58 6.20 1.63 2.18
C MET A 58 5.25 1.84 3.37
N PHE A 59 4.88 0.79 4.10
CA PHE A 59 4.02 0.95 5.28
C PHE A 59 4.67 1.73 6.41
N LYS A 60 5.99 1.56 6.62
CA LYS A 60 6.73 2.40 7.56
C LYS A 60 6.63 3.88 7.16
N ILE A 61 6.86 4.19 5.88
CA ILE A 61 6.77 5.56 5.35
C ILE A 61 5.34 6.12 5.45
N ILE A 62 4.32 5.32 5.15
CA ILE A 62 2.92 5.71 5.36
C ILE A 62 2.70 6.09 6.83
N VAL A 63 3.16 5.26 7.77
CA VAL A 63 2.95 5.54 9.20
C VAL A 63 3.74 6.75 9.67
N GLU A 64 4.95 6.98 9.16
CA GLU A 64 5.78 8.15 9.47
C GLU A 64 5.23 9.46 8.86
N SER A 65 4.53 9.40 7.72
CA SER A 65 3.87 10.54 7.08
C SER A 65 2.48 10.81 7.68
N LYS A 66 1.78 11.86 7.23
CA LYS A 66 0.43 12.21 7.72
C LYS A 66 -0.67 11.75 6.77
N CYS A 67 -0.35 11.05 5.68
CA CYS A 67 -1.33 10.62 4.71
C CYS A 67 -2.43 9.74 5.34
N LYS A 68 -3.66 9.99 4.90
CA LYS A 68 -4.83 9.19 5.26
C LYS A 68 -4.73 7.82 4.59
N VAL A 69 -5.25 6.79 5.26
CA VAL A 69 -5.21 5.40 4.81
C VAL A 69 -6.63 4.90 4.55
N PHE A 70 -6.82 4.23 3.41
CA PHE A 70 -8.06 3.59 3.02
C PHE A 70 -7.82 2.09 2.83
N TYR A 71 -8.66 1.24 3.43
CA TYR A 71 -8.58 -0.20 3.23
C TYR A 71 -9.36 -0.62 1.98
N GLY A 72 -8.66 -1.13 0.96
CA GLY A 72 -9.28 -1.56 -0.28
C GLY A 72 -8.82 -2.94 -0.70
N SER A 73 -9.76 -3.88 -0.84
CA SER A 73 -9.45 -5.28 -1.21
C SER A 73 -9.18 -5.51 -2.69
N ASP A 74 -9.53 -4.56 -3.57
CA ASP A 74 -9.50 -4.72 -5.04
C ASP A 74 -10.13 -6.05 -5.52
N ALA A 75 -11.13 -6.52 -4.76
CA ALA A 75 -11.72 -7.83 -4.95
C ALA A 75 -12.65 -7.84 -6.17
N HIS A 76 -12.37 -8.73 -7.11
CA HIS A 76 -13.21 -8.98 -8.29
C HIS A 76 -14.18 -10.16 -8.09
N SER A 77 -14.26 -10.67 -6.86
CA SER A 77 -15.14 -11.78 -6.46
C SER A 77 -15.52 -11.65 -4.98
N PRO A 78 -16.76 -11.98 -4.57
CA PRO A 78 -17.22 -11.83 -3.18
C PRO A 78 -16.36 -12.54 -2.13
N ILE A 79 -15.81 -13.72 -2.46
CA ILE A 79 -14.97 -14.50 -1.53
C ILE A 79 -13.68 -13.77 -1.13
N ASN A 80 -13.23 -12.83 -1.96
CA ASN A 80 -12.01 -12.05 -1.70
C ASN A 80 -12.32 -10.69 -1.05
N LEU A 81 -13.59 -10.39 -0.77
CA LEU A 81 -13.98 -9.16 -0.09
C LEU A 81 -13.35 -9.14 1.31
N ALA A 82 -12.67 -8.03 1.63
CA ALA A 82 -11.96 -7.85 2.90
C ALA A 82 -10.90 -8.93 3.21
N TYR A 83 -10.42 -9.66 2.20
CA TYR A 83 -9.34 -10.63 2.37
C TYR A 83 -8.10 -9.93 2.96
N ASN A 84 -7.53 -10.51 4.03
CA ASN A 84 -6.41 -9.97 4.80
C ASN A 84 -6.62 -8.58 5.44
N LEU A 85 -7.85 -8.06 5.55
CA LEU A 85 -8.12 -6.76 6.18
C LEU A 85 -7.54 -6.69 7.60
N LYS A 86 -7.95 -7.62 8.47
CA LYS A 86 -7.50 -7.67 9.87
C LYS A 86 -5.99 -7.76 9.99
N TYR A 87 -5.35 -8.52 9.11
CA TYR A 87 -3.90 -8.64 9.10
C TYR A 87 -3.22 -7.32 8.69
N THR A 88 -3.76 -6.63 7.69
CA THR A 88 -3.29 -5.31 7.25
C THR A 88 -3.42 -4.28 8.38
N GLU A 89 -4.55 -4.25 9.07
CA GLU A 89 -4.80 -3.40 10.25
C GLU A 89 -3.78 -3.67 11.37
N GLU A 90 -3.59 -4.93 11.75
CA GLU A 90 -2.64 -5.32 12.80
C GLU A 90 -1.22 -4.87 12.48
N ILE A 91 -0.78 -4.99 11.23
CA ILE A 91 0.56 -4.56 10.82
C ILE A 91 0.69 -3.04 10.90
N LEU A 92 -0.29 -2.29 10.37
CA LEU A 92 -0.22 -0.83 10.38
C LEU A 92 -0.31 -0.26 11.80
N TYR A 93 -1.17 -0.82 12.66
CA TYR A 93 -1.24 -0.42 14.07
C TYR A 93 0.06 -0.74 14.83
N LYS A 94 0.67 -1.91 14.59
CA LYS A 94 1.98 -2.25 15.16
C LYS A 94 3.09 -1.30 14.70
N LEU A 95 3.00 -0.79 13.48
CA LEU A 95 3.93 0.22 12.97
C LEU A 95 3.66 1.62 13.53
N GLY A 96 2.48 1.87 14.11
CA GLY A 96 2.12 3.12 14.77
C GLY A 96 1.01 3.94 14.10
N LEU A 97 0.31 3.39 13.10
CA LEU A 97 -0.84 4.06 12.47
C LEU A 97 -1.87 4.44 13.53
N LYS A 98 -2.39 5.67 13.44
CA LYS A 98 -3.40 6.17 14.38
C LYS A 98 -4.81 6.09 13.77
N PRO A 99 -5.86 5.77 14.55
CA PRO A 99 -7.22 5.59 14.03
C PRO A 99 -7.81 6.82 13.32
N ASP A 100 -7.42 8.03 13.72
CA ASP A 100 -7.84 9.30 13.14
C ASP A 100 -7.34 9.51 11.70
N ARG A 101 -6.39 8.69 11.24
CA ARG A 101 -5.91 8.72 9.85
C ARG A 101 -6.60 7.71 8.94
N ILE A 102 -7.55 6.92 9.46
CA ILE A 102 -8.33 6.00 8.63
C ILE A 102 -9.40 6.80 7.90
N TRP A 103 -9.31 6.85 6.58
CA TRP A 103 -10.32 7.49 5.74
C TRP A 103 -11.54 6.59 5.60
N ASN A 104 -12.71 7.14 5.88
CA ASN A 104 -13.99 6.46 5.71
C ASN A 104 -14.88 7.26 4.75
N PRO A 105 -14.94 6.88 3.45
CA PRO A 105 -15.69 7.62 2.45
C PRO A 105 -17.21 7.60 2.64
N ILE A 106 -17.74 6.77 3.56
CA ILE A 106 -19.18 6.66 3.81
C ILE A 106 -19.66 7.72 4.83
N LEU A 107 -18.73 8.28 5.62
CA LEU A 107 -19.04 9.22 6.70
C LEU A 107 -18.75 10.69 6.35
N GLU A 108 -18.21 10.94 5.16
CA GLU A 108 -17.96 12.27 4.58
C GLU A 108 -19.01 12.58 3.50
#